data_AF-A0A7J9VS32-F1
#
_entry.id   AF-A0A7J9VS32-F1
#
_cell.length_a   1.000
_cell.length_b   1.000
_cell.length_c   1.000
_cell.angle_alpha   90.00
_cell.angle_beta   90.00
_cell.angle_gamma   90.00
#
_symmetry.space_group_name_H-M   'P 1'
#
loop_
_entity.id
_entity.type
_entity.pdbx_description
1 polymer ?
#
loop_
_entity_poly.entity_id
_entity_poly.type
_entity_poly.pdbx_seq_one_letter_code
_entity_poly.pdbx_strand_id
1 'polypeptide(L)'
;MRITDVKVVEAPLTPHMSNAVIDFSRMTVSLVAVHTDAVVDGEPVVGYGFSSNGRYAQTGILTERLLPRLHAADPADLRQSETGVLDPVAVRHVVMADEKPGGHGDRAVAVGTLDMAMWDAASKAQGKPLHEMLRDRFRPDAVLPDSVWVYAAGGYYRQEDDDLRALQQGGCESYPYVFEPFGGFADETPVEEGRVALPDAPGIGIEHKSALRKLIDERLR
;
A
#
# COMPACT_ATOMS: atom_id res chain seq x y z
N MET A 1 15.22 -5.82 -15.18
CA MET A 1 14.59 -4.61 -14.62
C MET A 1 15.56 -3.97 -13.63
N ARG A 2 15.57 -2.64 -13.47
CA ARG A 2 16.27 -1.88 -12.43
C ARG A 2 15.39 -0.75 -11.90
N ILE A 3 15.62 -0.36 -10.66
CA ILE A 3 15.01 0.86 -10.08
C ILE A 3 15.73 2.07 -10.67
N THR A 4 14.97 3.02 -11.20
CA THR A 4 15.50 4.25 -11.81
C THR A 4 15.31 5.46 -10.92
N ASP A 5 14.23 5.49 -10.13
CA ASP A 5 13.93 6.55 -9.17
C ASP A 5 12.98 6.03 -8.09
N VAL A 6 13.03 6.62 -6.89
CA VAL A 6 12.05 6.38 -5.83
C VAL A 6 11.58 7.70 -5.27
N LYS A 7 10.30 8.00 -5.51
CA LYS A 7 9.67 9.23 -5.00
C LYS A 7 8.86 8.92 -3.76
N VAL A 8 8.95 9.80 -2.77
CA VAL A 8 8.26 9.67 -1.49
C VAL A 8 7.61 11.00 -1.14
N VAL A 9 6.33 10.97 -0.80
CA VAL A 9 5.59 12.14 -0.34
C VAL A 9 4.74 11.83 0.87
N GLU A 10 4.44 12.88 1.61
CA GLU A 10 3.43 12.86 2.67
C GLU A 10 2.07 13.28 2.10
N ALA A 11 1.03 12.55 2.47
CA ALA A 11 -0.36 12.90 2.17
C ALA A 11 -1.19 13.00 3.46
N PRO A 12 -1.98 14.08 3.65
CA PRO A 12 -2.90 14.17 4.77
C PRO A 12 -4.10 13.23 4.58
N LEU A 13 -4.57 12.60 5.65
CA LEU A 13 -5.89 11.95 5.69
C LEU A 13 -6.97 12.91 6.23
N THR A 14 -6.60 13.75 7.19
CA THR A 14 -7.41 14.81 7.83
C THR A 14 -8.91 14.54 8.03
N PRO A 15 -9.35 13.37 8.54
CA PRO A 15 -10.74 13.23 8.93
C PRO A 15 -10.95 13.88 10.30
N HIS A 16 -12.07 14.60 10.47
CA HIS A 16 -12.49 15.16 11.75
C HIS A 16 -13.18 14.09 12.61
N MET A 17 -12.38 13.14 13.09
CA MET A 17 -12.87 12.01 13.91
C MET A 17 -11.79 11.51 14.88
N SER A 18 -12.22 10.78 15.91
CA SER A 18 -11.34 10.22 16.94
C SER A 18 -11.78 8.83 17.37
N ASN A 19 -10.88 8.10 18.01
CA ASN A 19 -11.20 6.89 18.78
C ASN A 19 -10.85 7.14 20.26
N ALA A 20 -10.92 6.10 21.10
CA ALA A 20 -10.63 6.22 22.53
C ALA A 20 -9.20 6.67 22.87
N VAL A 21 -8.26 6.66 21.92
CA VAL A 21 -6.83 6.91 22.15
C VAL A 21 -6.32 8.12 21.38
N ILE A 22 -6.74 8.30 20.12
CA ILE A 22 -6.21 9.35 19.23
C ILE A 22 -7.31 10.08 18.47
N ASP A 23 -7.00 11.33 18.15
CA ASP A 23 -7.71 12.16 17.16
C ASP A 23 -6.95 12.11 15.82
N PHE A 24 -7.68 12.03 14.71
CA PHE A 24 -7.11 11.86 13.37
C PHE A 24 -6.92 13.18 12.62
N SER A 25 -7.23 14.35 13.21
CA SER A 25 -7.20 15.65 12.51
C SER A 25 -5.83 16.02 11.92
N ARG A 26 -4.75 15.43 12.43
CA ARG A 26 -3.38 15.65 11.96
C ARG A 26 -2.77 14.43 11.26
N MET A 27 -3.57 13.38 11.04
CA MET A 27 -3.06 12.11 10.53
C MET A 27 -2.52 12.26 9.10
N THR A 28 -1.34 11.70 8.88
CA THR A 28 -0.68 11.65 7.56
C THR A 28 -0.30 10.22 7.21
N VAL A 29 -0.05 9.98 5.93
CA VAL A 29 0.48 8.71 5.41
C VAL A 29 1.65 8.99 4.46
N SER A 30 2.58 8.05 4.39
CA SER A 30 3.59 8.02 3.33
C SER A 30 2.98 7.43 2.08
N LEU A 31 3.31 8.02 0.92
CA LEU A 31 3.04 7.49 -0.40
C LEU A 31 4.37 7.37 -1.15
N VAL A 32 4.61 6.21 -1.76
CA VAL A 32 5.85 5.85 -2.44
C VAL A 32 5.55 5.44 -3.88
N ALA A 33 6.36 5.93 -4.82
CA ALA A 33 6.42 5.44 -6.20
C ALA A 33 7.84 4.96 -6.52
N VAL A 34 7.97 3.68 -6.90
CA VAL A 34 9.20 3.06 -7.35
C VAL A 34 9.17 3.01 -8.87
N HIS A 35 9.93 3.89 -9.51
CA HIS A 35 10.09 3.92 -10.96
C HIS A 35 11.14 2.89 -11.39
N THR A 36 10.91 2.27 -12.54
CA THR A 36 11.82 1.27 -13.09
C THR A 36 12.14 1.52 -14.56
N ASP A 37 13.05 0.74 -15.13
CA ASP A 37 13.34 0.72 -16.57
C ASP A 37 12.49 -0.29 -17.36
N ALA A 38 11.60 -1.03 -16.70
CA ALA A 38 10.74 -2.00 -17.37
C ALA A 38 9.53 -1.34 -18.02
N VAL A 39 9.13 -1.91 -19.14
CA VAL A 39 7.93 -1.53 -19.89
C VAL A 39 7.15 -2.81 -20.18
N VAL A 40 5.86 -2.82 -19.85
CA VAL A 40 4.93 -3.93 -20.12
C VAL A 40 3.76 -3.37 -20.90
N ASP A 41 3.42 -3.97 -22.05
CA ASP A 41 2.35 -3.52 -22.95
C ASP A 41 2.43 -2.03 -23.36
N GLY A 42 3.66 -1.51 -23.45
CA GLY A 42 3.92 -0.11 -23.81
C GLY A 42 3.88 0.87 -22.64
N GLU A 43 3.50 0.43 -21.45
CA GLU A 43 3.41 1.27 -20.25
C GLU A 43 4.63 1.07 -19.32
N PRO A 44 5.23 2.17 -18.80
CA PRO A 44 6.31 2.07 -17.82
C PRO A 44 5.83 1.39 -16.52
N VAL A 45 6.64 0.46 -16.00
CA VAL A 45 6.34 -0.18 -14.72
C VAL A 45 6.72 0.74 -13.57
N VAL A 46 5.72 1.20 -12.83
CA VAL A 46 5.85 1.94 -11.58
C VAL A 46 5.13 1.18 -10.48
N GLY A 47 5.85 0.88 -9.39
CA GLY A 47 5.28 0.30 -8.19
C GLY A 47 4.81 1.37 -7.23
N TYR A 48 3.63 1.21 -6.65
CA TYR A 48 3.05 2.15 -5.70
C TYR A 48 2.81 1.50 -4.35
N GLY A 49 3.00 2.27 -3.28
CA GLY A 49 2.71 1.84 -1.93
C GLY A 49 2.35 3.00 -1.03
N PHE A 50 1.52 2.75 -0.02
CA PHE A 50 1.22 3.73 1.02
C PHE A 50 1.12 3.08 2.40
N SER A 51 1.41 3.85 3.45
CA SER A 51 1.26 3.39 4.83
C SER A 51 -0.19 3.44 5.29
N SER A 52 -0.63 2.47 6.09
CA SER A 52 -1.95 2.53 6.74
C SER A 52 -2.09 3.72 7.70
N ASN A 53 -3.35 4.07 8.03
CA ASN A 53 -3.69 5.12 8.98
C ASN A 53 -3.19 4.81 10.42
N GLY A 54 -3.04 5.85 11.23
CA GLY A 54 -2.78 5.74 12.68
C GLY A 54 -1.32 5.90 13.10
N ARG A 55 -0.35 5.77 12.18
CA ARG A 55 1.08 5.78 12.50
C ARG A 55 1.89 6.91 11.87
N TYR A 56 1.22 7.86 11.21
CA TYR A 56 1.82 9.00 10.51
C TYR A 56 2.78 8.61 9.38
N ALA A 57 3.02 9.56 8.49
CA ALA A 57 4.00 9.40 7.43
C ALA A 57 5.42 9.19 7.98
N GLN A 58 6.19 8.36 7.28
CA GLN A 58 7.57 8.00 7.62
C GLN A 58 8.55 8.44 6.52
N THR A 59 8.30 9.61 5.93
CA THR A 59 9.11 10.18 4.84
C THR A 59 10.57 10.32 5.24
N GLY A 60 10.87 10.84 6.43
CA GLY A 60 12.25 10.98 6.92
C GLY A 60 12.98 9.64 7.03
N ILE A 61 12.35 8.59 7.59
CA ILE A 61 12.97 7.26 7.66
C ILE A 61 13.23 6.69 6.26
N LEU A 62 12.27 6.85 5.34
CA LEU A 62 12.43 6.42 3.96
C LEU A 62 13.62 7.14 3.31
N THR A 63 13.64 8.46 3.30
CA THR A 63 14.60 9.26 2.53
C THR A 63 15.98 9.34 3.17
N GLU A 64 16.08 9.36 4.49
CA GLU A 64 17.37 9.57 5.19
C GLU A 64 18.07 8.26 5.54
N ARG A 65 17.35 7.12 5.53
CA ARG A 65 17.91 5.84 5.99
C ARG A 65 17.71 4.68 5.01
N LEU A 66 16.48 4.43 4.55
CA LEU A 66 16.21 3.24 3.73
C LEU A 66 16.63 3.42 2.27
N LEU A 67 16.26 4.54 1.63
CA LEU A 67 16.59 4.81 0.23
C LEU A 67 18.09 4.97 -0.02
N PRO A 68 18.90 5.60 0.86
CA PRO A 68 20.35 5.61 0.70
C PRO A 68 20.96 4.21 0.64
N ARG A 69 20.47 3.25 1.46
CA ARG A 69 20.91 1.84 1.41
C ARG A 69 20.50 1.18 0.10
N LEU A 70 19.28 1.42 -0.36
CA LEU A 70 18.78 0.92 -1.63
C LEU A 70 19.61 1.43 -2.82
N HIS A 71 19.94 2.72 -2.84
CA HIS A 71 20.74 3.33 -3.91
C HIS A 71 22.20 2.88 -3.92
N ALA A 72 22.75 2.53 -2.76
CA ALA A 72 24.13 2.04 -2.64
C ALA A 72 24.29 0.55 -3.00
N ALA A 73 23.20 -0.20 -3.08
CA ALA A 73 23.23 -1.64 -3.36
C ALA A 73 23.59 -1.93 -4.83
N ASP A 74 24.24 -3.08 -5.07
CA ASP A 74 24.41 -3.59 -6.42
C ASP A 74 23.02 -3.95 -6.98
N PRO A 75 22.62 -3.46 -8.17
CA PRO A 75 21.36 -3.86 -8.78
C PRO A 75 21.17 -5.37 -8.91
N ALA A 76 22.24 -6.17 -8.99
CA ALA A 76 22.17 -7.63 -8.95
C ALA A 76 21.58 -8.18 -7.63
N ASP A 77 21.84 -7.53 -6.50
CA ASP A 77 21.34 -7.95 -5.18
C ASP A 77 19.85 -7.64 -4.98
N LEU A 78 19.24 -6.86 -5.86
CA LEU A 78 17.84 -6.44 -5.78
C LEU A 78 16.90 -7.28 -6.65
N ARG A 79 17.42 -8.30 -7.35
CA ARG A 79 16.69 -9.02 -8.41
C ARG A 79 16.71 -10.52 -8.19
N GLN A 80 15.67 -11.17 -8.71
CA GLN A 80 15.63 -12.63 -8.81
C GLN A 80 16.61 -13.09 -9.89
N SER A 81 17.40 -14.12 -9.62
CA SER A 81 18.40 -14.66 -10.54
C SER A 81 17.77 -15.21 -11.83
N GLU A 82 16.59 -15.81 -11.73
CA GLU A 82 15.94 -16.53 -12.82
C GLU A 82 15.19 -15.59 -13.76
N THR A 83 14.51 -14.58 -13.21
CA THR A 83 13.59 -13.71 -13.98
C THR A 83 14.18 -12.34 -14.28
N GLY A 84 15.19 -11.90 -13.51
CA GLY A 84 15.75 -10.54 -13.60
C GLY A 84 14.76 -9.42 -13.21
N VAL A 85 13.61 -9.80 -12.65
CA VAL A 85 12.61 -8.92 -12.02
C VAL A 85 13.09 -8.59 -10.60
N LEU A 86 12.59 -7.49 -10.02
CA LEU A 86 12.85 -7.16 -8.63
C LEU A 86 12.50 -8.33 -7.69
N ASP A 87 13.31 -8.54 -6.66
CA ASP A 87 13.01 -9.42 -5.55
C ASP A 87 12.71 -8.61 -4.29
N PRO A 88 11.43 -8.38 -3.95
CA PRO A 88 11.05 -7.63 -2.75
C PRO A 88 11.65 -8.21 -1.45
N VAL A 89 11.87 -9.54 -1.39
CA VAL A 89 12.50 -10.19 -0.23
C VAL A 89 13.97 -9.79 -0.13
N ALA A 90 14.70 -9.75 -1.24
CA ALA A 90 16.09 -9.32 -1.27
C ALA A 90 16.21 -7.81 -0.98
N VAL A 91 15.34 -6.99 -1.58
CA VAL A 91 15.25 -5.55 -1.31
C VAL A 91 15.06 -5.28 0.19
N ARG A 92 14.15 -6.03 0.84
CA ARG A 92 13.93 -5.91 2.30
C ARG A 92 15.21 -6.19 3.09
N HIS A 93 16.00 -7.19 2.72
CA HIS A 93 17.28 -7.47 3.39
C HIS A 93 18.27 -6.32 3.23
N VAL A 94 18.37 -5.74 2.04
CA VAL A 94 19.24 -4.59 1.76
C VAL A 94 18.87 -3.38 2.61
N VAL A 95 17.59 -2.96 2.60
CA VAL A 95 17.18 -1.74 3.31
C VAL A 95 17.21 -1.90 4.84
N MET A 96 17.16 -3.14 5.33
CA MET A 96 17.27 -3.50 6.74
C MET A 96 18.70 -3.74 7.22
N ALA A 97 19.71 -3.62 6.35
CA ALA A 97 21.11 -3.71 6.77
C ALA A 97 21.42 -2.72 7.91
N ASP A 98 22.20 -3.16 8.89
CA ASP A 98 22.60 -2.38 10.08
C ASP A 98 21.46 -1.90 10.99
N GLU A 99 20.23 -2.42 10.84
CA GLU A 99 19.16 -2.20 11.80
C GLU A 99 19.32 -3.12 13.03
N LYS A 100 19.58 -2.52 14.20
CA LYS A 100 19.59 -3.28 15.47
C LYS A 100 18.24 -3.98 15.72
N PRO A 101 18.23 -5.13 16.43
CA PRO A 101 16.98 -5.80 16.83
C PRO A 101 16.16 -4.97 17.83
N GLY A 102 14.85 -5.26 17.95
CA GLY A 102 13.92 -4.53 18.83
C GLY A 102 13.40 -3.21 18.25
N GLY A 103 12.67 -2.39 19.00
CA GLY A 103 12.22 -1.06 18.51
C GLY A 103 11.33 -1.11 17.26
N HIS A 104 10.41 -2.07 17.20
CA HIS A 104 9.50 -2.25 16.06
C HIS A 104 8.34 -1.24 16.14
N GLY A 105 8.49 -0.12 15.44
CA GLY A 105 7.47 0.92 15.32
C GLY A 105 7.58 1.60 13.96
N ASP A 106 7.93 2.87 13.95
CA ASP A 106 7.93 3.76 12.78
C ASP A 106 8.75 3.22 11.60
N ARG A 107 9.90 2.60 11.86
CA ARG A 107 10.70 1.96 10.80
C ARG A 107 9.98 0.79 10.13
N ALA A 108 9.13 0.07 10.84
CA ALA A 108 8.35 -1.03 10.25
C ALA A 108 7.29 -0.49 9.29
N VAL A 109 6.71 0.69 9.58
CA VAL A 109 5.79 1.39 8.68
C VAL A 109 6.52 1.87 7.42
N ALA A 110 7.70 2.45 7.59
CA ALA A 110 8.54 2.87 6.46
C ALA A 110 8.89 1.67 5.54
N VAL A 111 9.42 0.59 6.11
CA VAL A 111 9.79 -0.62 5.36
C VAL A 111 8.57 -1.23 4.69
N GLY A 112 7.43 -1.35 5.40
CA GLY A 112 6.20 -1.90 4.82
C GLY A 112 5.64 -1.07 3.65
N THR A 113 5.79 0.25 3.72
CA THR A 113 5.36 1.14 2.62
C THR A 113 6.21 0.94 1.37
N LEU A 114 7.53 0.86 1.53
CA LEU A 114 8.45 0.57 0.43
C LEU A 114 8.24 -0.86 -0.11
N ASP A 115 8.09 -1.84 0.78
CA ASP A 115 7.86 -3.26 0.44
C ASP A 115 6.60 -3.41 -0.42
N MET A 116 5.50 -2.75 -0.06
CA MET A 116 4.27 -2.72 -0.87
C MET A 116 4.54 -2.25 -2.31
N ALA A 117 5.27 -1.15 -2.48
CA ALA A 117 5.63 -0.64 -3.80
C ALA A 117 6.55 -1.59 -4.58
N MET A 118 7.44 -2.32 -3.91
CA MET A 118 8.31 -3.31 -4.56
C MET A 118 7.52 -4.53 -5.04
N TRP A 119 6.59 -5.04 -4.24
CA TRP A 119 5.71 -6.15 -4.62
C TRP A 119 4.79 -5.78 -5.79
N ASP A 120 4.27 -4.55 -5.77
CA ASP A 120 3.48 -4.01 -6.86
C ASP A 120 4.29 -3.89 -8.16
N ALA A 121 5.49 -3.28 -8.13
CA ALA A 121 6.37 -3.22 -9.30
C ALA A 121 6.73 -4.61 -9.83
N ALA A 122 7.07 -5.57 -8.94
CA ALA A 122 7.50 -6.90 -9.33
C ALA A 122 6.37 -7.74 -9.98
N SER A 123 5.13 -7.59 -9.52
CA SER A 123 3.97 -8.28 -10.10
C SER A 123 3.54 -7.64 -11.41
N LYS A 124 3.53 -6.31 -11.50
CA LYS A 124 3.33 -5.57 -12.77
C LYS A 124 4.34 -5.93 -13.83
N ALA A 125 5.62 -6.04 -13.48
CA ALA A 125 6.68 -6.45 -14.40
C ALA A 125 6.46 -7.85 -15.01
N GLN A 126 5.67 -8.68 -14.35
CA GLN A 126 5.30 -10.03 -14.79
C GLN A 126 3.90 -10.08 -15.42
N GLY A 127 3.19 -8.95 -15.50
CA GLY A 127 1.81 -8.89 -15.99
C GLY A 127 0.82 -9.70 -15.13
N LYS A 128 1.09 -9.87 -13.84
CA LYS A 128 0.26 -10.68 -12.93
C LYS A 128 -0.37 -9.84 -11.82
N PRO A 129 -1.59 -10.17 -11.38
CA PRO A 129 -2.08 -9.72 -10.09
C PRO A 129 -1.13 -10.16 -8.97
N LEU A 130 -0.97 -9.33 -7.93
CA LEU A 130 -0.05 -9.67 -6.83
C LEU A 130 -0.41 -11.01 -6.17
N HIS A 131 -1.70 -11.30 -5.98
CA HIS A 131 -2.15 -12.53 -5.31
C HIS A 131 -1.72 -13.81 -6.05
N GLU A 132 -1.75 -13.78 -7.39
CA GLU A 132 -1.27 -14.90 -8.19
C GLU A 132 0.24 -15.07 -8.09
N MET A 133 1.00 -13.98 -8.15
CA MET A 133 2.45 -14.02 -8.00
C MET A 133 2.86 -14.57 -6.61
N LEU A 134 2.14 -14.19 -5.55
CA LEU A 134 2.36 -14.73 -4.21
C LEU A 134 2.04 -16.22 -4.13
N ARG A 135 0.94 -16.66 -4.75
CA ARG A 135 0.58 -18.09 -4.85
C ARG A 135 1.67 -18.86 -5.58
N ASP A 136 2.08 -18.41 -6.76
CA ASP A 136 3.11 -19.09 -7.55
C ASP A 136 4.43 -19.23 -6.79
N ARG A 137 4.84 -18.16 -6.08
CA ARG A 137 6.13 -18.12 -5.38
C ARG A 137 6.13 -18.94 -4.08
N PHE A 138 5.06 -18.89 -3.30
CA PHE A 138 5.08 -19.39 -1.92
C PHE A 138 4.13 -20.55 -1.67
N ARG A 139 3.13 -20.75 -2.52
CA ARG A 139 2.06 -21.74 -2.36
C ARG A 139 1.62 -22.30 -3.72
N PRO A 140 2.52 -22.90 -4.53
CA PRO A 140 2.22 -23.26 -5.92
C PRO A 140 1.03 -24.22 -6.07
N ASP A 141 0.79 -25.05 -5.06
CA ASP A 141 -0.32 -26.02 -5.02
C ASP A 141 -1.63 -25.44 -4.45
N ALA A 142 -1.66 -24.17 -4.06
CA ALA A 142 -2.87 -23.55 -3.51
C ALA A 142 -3.86 -23.17 -4.60
N VAL A 143 -5.13 -23.50 -4.35
CA VAL A 143 -6.27 -23.03 -5.14
C VAL A 143 -6.67 -21.65 -4.62
N LEU A 144 -6.70 -20.65 -5.50
CA LEU A 144 -7.16 -19.32 -5.17
C LEU A 144 -8.69 -19.30 -5.07
N PRO A 145 -9.27 -18.62 -4.07
CA PRO A 145 -10.71 -18.43 -4.01
C PRO A 145 -11.15 -17.40 -5.05
N ASP A 146 -12.39 -17.50 -5.57
CA ASP A 146 -12.91 -16.50 -6.51
C ASP A 146 -13.15 -15.13 -5.86
N SER A 147 -13.26 -15.09 -4.53
CA SER A 147 -13.55 -13.88 -3.75
C SER A 147 -13.02 -13.96 -2.33
N VAL A 148 -12.90 -12.80 -1.68
CA VAL A 148 -12.46 -12.64 -0.29
C VAL A 148 -13.58 -11.97 0.52
N TRP A 149 -13.84 -12.47 1.73
CA TRP A 149 -14.77 -11.82 2.66
C TRP A 149 -14.18 -10.51 3.18
N VAL A 150 -15.01 -9.47 3.25
CA VAL A 150 -14.62 -8.14 3.69
C VAL A 150 -15.54 -7.64 4.78
N TYR A 151 -15.04 -6.74 5.60
CA TYR A 151 -15.81 -6.04 6.62
C TYR A 151 -15.52 -4.55 6.51
N ALA A 152 -16.47 -3.74 6.97
CA ALA A 152 -16.30 -2.30 7.03
C ALA A 152 -15.94 -1.89 8.46
N ALA A 153 -14.89 -1.08 8.58
CA ALA A 153 -14.38 -0.54 9.84
C ALA A 153 -14.73 0.95 9.94
N GLY A 154 -15.36 1.36 11.04
CA GLY A 154 -15.79 2.74 11.26
C GLY A 154 -16.12 2.98 12.72
N GLY A 155 -17.23 3.68 12.99
CA GLY A 155 -17.73 3.88 14.36
C GLY A 155 -16.88 4.85 15.19
N TYR A 156 -16.14 5.75 14.52
CA TYR A 156 -15.35 6.77 15.19
C TYR A 156 -16.23 7.84 15.85
N TYR A 157 -15.76 8.44 16.95
CA TYR A 157 -16.38 9.61 17.53
C TYR A 157 -16.18 10.82 16.60
N ARG A 158 -17.23 11.61 16.37
CA ARG A 158 -17.19 12.84 15.56
C ARG A 158 -17.83 13.97 16.34
N GLN A 159 -17.29 15.19 16.21
CA GLN A 159 -17.79 16.35 16.95
C GLN A 159 -19.14 16.86 16.44
N GLU A 160 -19.47 16.60 15.17
CA GLU A 160 -20.74 17.01 14.55
C GLU A 160 -21.87 15.99 14.78
N ASP A 161 -21.54 14.82 15.35
CA ASP A 161 -22.52 13.76 15.61
C ASP A 161 -23.20 14.02 16.97
N ASP A 162 -24.18 14.92 16.98
CA ASP A 162 -25.16 15.05 18.08
C ASP A 162 -26.20 13.90 18.04
N ASP A 163 -25.84 12.76 17.44
CA ASP A 163 -26.78 11.75 16.97
C ASP A 163 -26.75 10.47 17.81
N LEU A 164 -27.10 10.62 19.09
CA LEU A 164 -27.57 9.50 19.92
C LEU A 164 -28.68 8.68 19.22
N ARG A 165 -29.37 9.22 18.20
CA ARG A 165 -30.41 8.49 17.46
C ARG A 165 -29.83 7.57 16.39
N ALA A 166 -28.71 7.89 15.75
CA ALA A 166 -28.00 6.97 14.85
C ALA A 166 -27.62 5.68 15.59
N LEU A 167 -27.06 5.79 16.80
CA LEU A 167 -26.77 4.66 17.69
C LEU A 167 -28.05 3.89 18.09
N GLN A 168 -29.14 4.60 18.41
CA GLN A 168 -30.41 3.99 18.87
C GLN A 168 -31.24 3.34 17.74
N GLN A 169 -31.02 3.72 16.47
CA GLN A 169 -31.71 3.15 15.31
C GLN A 169 -31.02 1.89 14.75
N GLY A 170 -30.15 1.26 15.54
CA GLY A 170 -29.33 0.11 15.10
C GLY A 170 -28.12 0.55 14.28
N GLY A 171 -27.61 1.76 14.53
CA GLY A 171 -26.52 2.42 13.82
C GLY A 171 -25.41 1.45 13.50
N CYS A 172 -25.17 1.26 12.20
CA CYS A 172 -24.00 0.53 11.77
C CYS A 172 -22.80 1.37 12.22
N GLU A 173 -22.02 0.87 13.18
CA GLU A 173 -20.71 1.40 13.62
C GLU A 173 -19.65 1.32 12.50
N SER A 174 -20.10 1.40 11.26
CA SER A 174 -19.37 1.09 10.06
C SER A 174 -19.71 2.17 9.06
N TYR A 175 -18.79 3.10 8.92
CA TYR A 175 -18.85 4.14 7.92
C TYR A 175 -18.08 3.61 6.71
N PRO A 176 -18.76 3.10 5.67
CA PRO A 176 -18.07 2.82 4.42
C PRO A 176 -17.37 4.11 3.96
N TYR A 177 -16.18 3.99 3.35
CA TYR A 177 -15.39 5.11 2.83
C TYR A 177 -14.62 5.96 3.88
N VAL A 178 -14.39 5.45 5.09
CA VAL A 178 -13.45 6.11 6.01
C VAL A 178 -12.03 6.06 5.42
N PHE A 179 -11.28 7.16 5.54
CA PHE A 179 -9.92 7.31 5.03
C PHE A 179 -9.79 7.26 3.50
N GLU A 180 -10.85 7.54 2.73
CA GLU A 180 -10.68 7.84 1.30
C GLU A 180 -9.65 8.96 1.08
N PRO A 181 -8.85 8.91 -0.01
CA PRO A 181 -8.89 7.91 -1.07
C PRO A 181 -8.03 6.67 -0.79
N PHE A 182 -7.58 6.43 0.43
CA PHE A 182 -6.70 5.30 0.77
C PHE A 182 -7.46 4.06 1.25
N GLY A 183 -8.68 4.24 1.76
CA GLY A 183 -9.60 3.15 2.09
C GLY A 183 -10.33 2.58 0.87
N GLY A 184 -11.02 1.45 1.03
CA GLY A 184 -11.84 0.84 -0.02
C GLY A 184 -11.06 0.04 -1.07
N PHE A 185 -11.74 -0.30 -2.17
CA PHE A 185 -11.24 -1.13 -3.27
C PHE A 185 -11.14 -0.32 -4.57
N ALA A 186 -10.74 -0.98 -5.66
CA ALA A 186 -10.79 -0.43 -7.01
C ALA A 186 -12.24 -0.04 -7.39
N ASP A 187 -12.39 0.94 -8.29
CA ASP A 187 -13.67 1.55 -8.64
C ASP A 187 -14.66 0.52 -9.26
N GLU A 188 -14.12 -0.47 -9.96
CA GLU A 188 -14.85 -1.58 -10.58
C GLU A 188 -15.03 -2.81 -9.68
N THR A 189 -14.60 -2.76 -8.42
CA THR A 189 -14.70 -3.89 -7.47
C THR A 189 -15.82 -3.65 -6.46
N PRO A 190 -17.07 -4.02 -6.78
CA PRO A 190 -18.17 -3.88 -5.84
C PRO A 190 -18.04 -4.85 -4.66
N VAL A 191 -18.59 -4.45 -3.51
CA VAL A 191 -18.81 -5.36 -2.39
C VAL A 191 -20.18 -6.00 -2.55
N GLU A 192 -20.22 -7.32 -2.77
CA GLU A 192 -21.43 -8.11 -2.96
C GLU A 192 -21.52 -9.16 -1.86
N GLU A 193 -22.63 -9.16 -1.11
CA GLU A 193 -22.86 -10.12 0.01
C GLU A 193 -21.70 -10.20 1.02
N GLY A 194 -21.02 -9.07 1.26
CA GLY A 194 -19.87 -9.00 2.17
C GLY A 194 -18.57 -9.57 1.60
N ARG A 195 -18.45 -9.65 0.27
CA ARG A 195 -17.29 -10.20 -0.43
C ARG A 195 -16.85 -9.29 -1.57
N VAL A 196 -15.60 -9.42 -1.98
CA VAL A 196 -15.04 -8.81 -3.19
C VAL A 196 -14.36 -9.88 -4.05
N ALA A 197 -14.51 -9.78 -5.37
CA ALA A 197 -13.79 -10.64 -6.31
C ALA A 197 -12.28 -10.36 -6.27
N LEU A 198 -11.47 -11.35 -6.62
CA LEU A 198 -10.04 -11.11 -6.83
C LEU A 198 -9.81 -10.34 -8.14
N PRO A 199 -8.90 -9.34 -8.17
CA PRO A 199 -8.64 -8.57 -9.38
C PRO A 199 -7.79 -9.38 -10.38
N ASP A 200 -8.08 -9.20 -11.67
CA ASP A 200 -7.27 -9.69 -12.79
C ASP A 200 -6.18 -8.67 -13.22
N ALA A 201 -6.28 -7.44 -12.73
CA ALA A 201 -5.33 -6.38 -13.05
C ALA A 201 -3.93 -6.67 -12.47
N PRO A 202 -2.85 -6.39 -13.21
CA PRO A 202 -1.49 -6.53 -12.70
C PRO A 202 -1.21 -5.64 -11.48
N GLY A 203 -0.42 -6.15 -10.54
CA GLY A 203 -0.06 -5.40 -9.34
C GLY A 203 -1.07 -5.50 -8.21
N ILE A 204 -1.10 -4.45 -7.38
CA ILE A 204 -2.06 -4.28 -6.28
C ILE A 204 -3.29 -3.45 -6.67
N GLY A 205 -3.35 -2.94 -7.91
CA GLY A 205 -4.54 -2.27 -8.46
C GLY A 205 -4.74 -0.81 -8.07
N ILE A 206 -3.69 -0.10 -7.62
CA ILE A 206 -3.80 1.34 -7.27
C ILE A 206 -4.30 2.19 -8.45
N GLU A 207 -3.91 1.83 -9.66
CA GLU A 207 -4.33 2.50 -10.90
C GLU A 207 -5.84 2.45 -11.15
N HIS A 208 -6.50 1.44 -10.57
CA HIS A 208 -7.93 1.19 -10.72
C HIS A 208 -8.76 1.91 -9.66
N LYS A 209 -8.13 2.75 -8.83
CA LYS A 209 -8.80 3.62 -7.86
C LYS A 209 -8.61 5.07 -8.26
N SER A 210 -9.53 5.63 -9.05
CA SER A 210 -9.37 6.92 -9.74
C SER A 210 -9.05 8.09 -8.79
N ALA A 211 -9.70 8.13 -7.62
CA ALA A 211 -9.47 9.17 -6.62
C ALA A 211 -8.05 9.11 -6.03
N LEU A 212 -7.55 7.90 -5.74
CA LEU A 212 -6.19 7.70 -5.26
C LEU A 212 -5.19 7.98 -6.37
N ARG A 213 -5.47 7.54 -7.59
CA ARG A 213 -4.61 7.80 -8.75
C ARG A 213 -4.45 9.28 -9.02
N LYS A 214 -5.52 10.06 -8.92
CA LYS A 214 -5.48 11.52 -9.02
C LYS A 214 -4.56 12.13 -7.96
N LEU A 215 -4.70 11.70 -6.69
CA LEU A 215 -3.83 12.18 -5.61
C LEU A 215 -2.35 11.83 -5.86
N ILE A 216 -2.07 10.61 -6.34
CA ILE A 216 -0.72 10.18 -6.73
C ILE A 216 -0.18 11.08 -7.84
N ASP A 217 -0.96 11.31 -8.89
CA ASP A 217 -0.53 12.14 -10.01
C ASP A 217 -0.29 13.60 -9.60
N GLU A 218 -1.04 14.15 -8.64
CA GLU A 218 -0.84 15.50 -8.10
C GLU A 218 0.40 15.62 -7.21
N ARG A 219 0.85 14.53 -6.58
CA ARG A 219 1.89 14.55 -5.55
C ARG A 219 3.21 13.93 -6.00
N LEU A 220 3.18 12.94 -6.89
CA LEU A 220 4.33 12.11 -7.27
C LEU A 220 4.71 12.17 -8.76
N ARG A 221 3.91 12.78 -9.64
CA ARG A 221 4.36 13.02 -11.02
C ARG A 221 5.37 14.17 -11.08
#